data_AF-A0A078JYZ4-F1
#
_entry.id   AF-A0A078JYZ4-F1
#
_cell.length_a   1.000
_cell.length_b   1.000
_cell.length_c   1.000
_cell.angle_alpha   90.00
_cell.angle_beta   90.00
_cell.angle_gamma   90.00
#
_symmetry.space_group_name_H-M   'P 1'
#
loop_
_entity.id
_entity.type
_entity.pdbx_description
1 polymer ?
#
loop_
_entity_poly.entity_id
_entity_poly.type
_entity_poly.pdbx_seq_one_letter_code
_entity_poly.pdbx_strand_id
1 'polypeptide(L)'
;FSSVVVKITAICPISLLKRVSDLLRWEYKSQNFKLSWKLKSFPVFSDSSPLYHTNSEPEPLTAEEERELEAAHVRIQEICRKCQESNVPLLVDAEDTILQPAIDYMAYSSAIIFNTDKDRPIVYNTIQAYLRDAGERLHLAVQEAEKEGVPMGFKLVRGAYMSSEARLADSLGHKSPIHDTIQNTHACYNDCMTFLMEKASNGSGFGVVLATHNADSGGLASKKASELNIDKKNGKIEFAQLYGMSDALSFGLKRAGFNVSKYMPYGPVETAIPYLLRRAYENRGMMATGANDRQLMRMELKRRLIAGIA
;
A
#
# COMPACT_ATOMS: atom_id res chain seq x y z
N PHE A 1 10.12 -12.79 -9.40
CA PHE A 1 9.87 -11.34 -9.32
C PHE A 1 10.11 -10.95 -7.88
N SER A 2 10.81 -9.85 -7.65
CA SER A 2 11.17 -9.36 -6.31
C SER A 2 11.02 -7.85 -6.36
N SER A 3 10.66 -7.26 -5.24
CA SER A 3 10.45 -5.82 -5.12
C SER A 3 11.13 -5.30 -3.86
N VAL A 4 11.64 -4.07 -3.92
CA VAL A 4 12.13 -3.36 -2.74
C VAL A 4 10.97 -2.62 -2.09
N VAL A 5 10.96 -2.56 -0.77
CA VAL A 5 9.96 -1.78 -0.01
C VAL A 5 10.68 -0.66 0.72
N VAL A 6 10.14 0.55 0.64
CA VAL A 6 10.66 1.71 1.37
C VAL A 6 9.59 2.29 2.28
N LYS A 7 10.00 2.65 3.49
CA LYS A 7 9.25 3.54 4.38
C LYS A 7 9.79 4.95 4.21
N ILE A 8 8.95 5.92 3.89
CA ILE A 8 9.40 7.31 3.74
C ILE A 8 9.93 7.86 5.07
N THR A 9 9.38 7.39 6.19
CA THR A 9 9.88 7.70 7.54
C THR A 9 11.31 7.21 7.81
N ALA A 10 11.88 6.34 6.98
CA ALA A 10 13.29 5.95 7.05
C ALA A 10 14.23 6.94 6.35
N ILE A 11 13.70 7.83 5.49
CA ILE A 11 14.48 8.76 4.66
C ILE A 11 14.08 10.23 4.83
N CYS A 12 13.01 10.48 5.61
CA CYS A 12 12.49 11.80 5.96
C CYS A 12 12.03 11.80 7.43
N PRO A 13 12.36 12.85 8.22
CA PRO A 13 11.91 12.95 9.61
C PRO A 13 10.38 12.89 9.75
N ILE A 14 9.89 12.14 10.74
CA ILE A 14 8.45 12.01 11.03
C ILE A 14 7.82 13.38 11.30
N SER A 15 8.51 14.26 12.03
CA SER A 15 8.07 15.63 12.32
C SER A 15 7.83 16.42 11.03
N LEU A 16 8.75 16.32 10.07
CA LEU A 16 8.64 16.99 8.78
C LEU A 16 7.50 16.41 7.94
N LEU A 17 7.37 15.08 7.86
CA LEU A 17 6.27 14.45 7.13
C LEU A 17 4.90 14.83 7.69
N LYS A 18 4.78 14.99 9.01
CA LYS A 18 3.57 15.51 9.64
C LYS A 18 3.27 16.93 9.17
N ARG A 19 4.26 17.83 9.19
CA ARG A 19 4.10 19.22 8.73
C ARG A 19 3.73 19.30 7.24
N VAL A 20 4.39 18.52 6.39
CA VAL A 20 4.07 18.41 4.96
C VAL A 20 2.64 17.94 4.78
N SER A 21 2.19 16.94 5.55
CA SER A 21 0.82 16.45 5.49
C SER A 21 -0.20 17.51 5.93
N ASP A 22 0.11 18.27 6.98
CA ASP A 22 -0.76 19.37 7.44
C ASP A 22 -0.87 20.49 6.40
N LEU A 23 0.26 20.87 5.79
CA LEU A 23 0.30 21.85 4.70
C LEU A 23 -0.48 21.38 3.47
N LEU A 24 -0.36 20.10 3.09
CA LEU A 24 -1.14 19.51 1.99
C LEU A 24 -2.64 19.50 2.31
N ARG A 25 -3.04 19.16 3.55
CA ARG A 25 -4.45 19.24 3.97
C ARG A 25 -4.97 20.67 3.92
N TRP A 26 -4.16 21.65 4.32
CA TRP A 26 -4.53 23.06 4.27
C TRP A 26 -4.70 23.55 2.83
N GLU A 27 -3.77 23.19 1.94
CA GLU A 27 -3.87 23.49 0.50
C GLU A 27 -5.14 22.89 -0.12
N TYR A 28 -5.54 21.68 0.29
CA TYR A 28 -6.79 21.06 -0.17
C TYR A 28 -8.03 21.83 0.32
N LYS A 29 -8.01 22.33 1.57
CA LYS A 29 -9.10 23.14 2.13
C LYS A 29 -9.19 24.54 1.52
N SER A 30 -8.04 25.15 1.22
CA SER A 30 -7.92 26.54 0.82
C SER A 30 -7.45 26.64 -0.63
N GLN A 31 -8.40 26.81 -1.56
CA GLN A 31 -8.12 26.86 -3.00
C GLN A 31 -7.14 27.98 -3.43
N ASN A 32 -6.89 28.97 -2.58
CA ASN A 32 -5.97 30.09 -2.84
C ASN A 32 -4.59 29.91 -2.18
N PHE A 33 -4.41 28.88 -1.35
CA PHE A 33 -3.13 28.55 -0.76
C PHE A 33 -2.33 27.69 -1.74
N LYS A 34 -1.06 28.01 -1.96
CA LYS A 34 -0.18 27.25 -2.86
C LYS A 34 1.15 27.01 -2.19
N LEU A 35 1.62 25.77 -2.24
CA LEU A 35 2.89 25.36 -1.68
C LEU A 35 4.00 25.54 -2.71
N SER A 36 4.92 26.49 -2.46
CA SER A 36 6.04 26.82 -3.37
C SER A 36 7.01 25.66 -3.60
N TRP A 37 7.23 24.84 -2.58
CA TRP A 37 8.13 23.67 -2.61
C TRP A 37 7.47 22.42 -3.19
N LYS A 38 6.16 22.44 -3.46
CA LYS A 38 5.40 21.26 -3.87
C LYS A 38 5.71 20.87 -5.31
N LEU A 39 6.25 19.67 -5.49
CA LEU A 39 6.44 19.06 -6.81
C LEU A 39 5.09 18.62 -7.41
N LYS A 40 5.07 18.43 -8.74
CA LYS A 40 3.92 17.81 -9.41
C LYS A 40 3.63 16.43 -8.80
N SER A 41 2.37 16.16 -8.51
CA SER A 41 1.88 14.92 -7.87
C SER A 41 0.43 14.68 -8.30
N PHE A 42 -0.05 13.45 -8.12
CA PHE A 42 -1.49 13.13 -8.21
C PHE A 42 -2.24 13.59 -6.96
N PRO A 43 -3.59 13.65 -7.01
CA PRO A 43 -4.42 13.91 -5.84
C PRO A 43 -4.13 12.92 -4.70
N VAL A 44 -3.86 13.46 -3.51
CA VAL A 44 -3.62 12.67 -2.28
C VAL A 44 -4.85 12.66 -1.34
N PHE A 45 -5.85 13.47 -1.65
CA PHE A 45 -7.12 13.55 -0.93
C PHE A 45 -8.29 13.37 -1.88
N SER A 46 -9.43 13.03 -1.30
CA SER A 46 -10.74 13.04 -1.94
C SER A 46 -11.74 13.80 -1.05
N ASP A 47 -12.98 13.98 -1.52
CA ASP A 47 -13.98 14.74 -0.75
C ASP A 47 -14.37 14.05 0.57
N SER A 48 -14.23 12.73 0.62
CA SER A 48 -14.42 11.94 1.85
C SER A 48 -13.18 11.82 2.75
N SER A 49 -12.03 12.41 2.36
CA SER A 49 -10.80 12.30 3.15
C SER A 49 -10.90 12.98 4.52
N PRO A 50 -10.28 12.40 5.57
CA PRO A 50 -10.26 13.01 6.90
C PRO A 50 -9.32 14.22 6.93
N LEU A 51 -9.89 15.42 7.08
CA LEU A 51 -9.12 16.67 7.15
C LEU A 51 -9.03 17.27 8.57
N TYR A 52 -9.54 16.57 9.59
CA TYR A 52 -9.62 17.05 10.98
C TYR A 52 -8.24 17.14 11.67
N HIS A 53 -7.18 16.63 11.06
CA HIS A 53 -5.82 16.73 11.59
C HIS A 53 -5.31 18.17 11.62
N THR A 54 -5.86 19.04 10.76
CA THR A 54 -5.35 20.40 10.53
C THR A 54 -6.50 21.40 10.62
N ASN A 55 -6.80 21.88 11.83
CA ASN A 55 -7.97 22.74 12.08
C ASN A 55 -7.68 24.25 11.91
N SER A 56 -6.41 24.63 11.87
CA SER A 56 -5.95 25.99 11.63
C SER A 56 -4.89 25.99 10.55
N GLU A 57 -4.63 27.17 9.99
CA GLU A 57 -3.55 27.38 9.03
C GLU A 57 -2.21 26.95 9.67
N PRO A 58 -1.50 25.98 9.07
CA PRO A 58 -0.17 25.61 9.54
C PRO A 58 0.85 26.63 9.05
N GLU A 59 1.85 26.90 9.89
CA GLU A 59 2.98 27.74 9.50
C GLU A 59 3.70 27.16 8.27
N PRO A 60 4.18 28.01 7.34
CA PRO A 60 5.04 27.59 6.24
C PRO A 60 6.27 26.82 6.73
N LEU A 61 6.79 25.90 5.91
CA LEU A 61 8.05 25.23 6.23
C LEU A 61 9.15 26.27 6.43
N THR A 62 10.01 26.04 7.41
CA THR A 62 11.23 26.83 7.58
C THR A 62 12.21 26.50 6.44
N ALA A 63 13.16 27.40 6.19
CA ALA A 63 14.20 27.15 5.18
C ALA A 63 15.02 25.87 5.46
N GLU A 64 15.15 25.45 6.71
CA GLU A 64 15.79 24.17 7.04
C GLU A 64 14.92 22.98 6.68
N GLU A 65 13.62 23.04 6.98
CA GLU A 65 12.68 21.97 6.62
C GLU A 65 12.47 21.84 5.11
N GLU A 66 12.51 22.94 4.36
CA GLU A 66 12.51 22.88 2.89
C GLU A 66 13.78 22.17 2.37
N ARG A 67 14.96 22.48 2.93
CA ARG A 67 16.21 21.77 2.60
C ARG A 67 16.15 20.28 2.97
N GLU A 68 15.60 19.96 4.13
CA GLU A 68 15.43 18.56 4.56
C GLU A 68 14.45 17.80 3.66
N LEU A 69 13.37 18.45 3.23
CA LEU A 69 12.38 17.89 2.31
C LEU A 69 13.00 17.66 0.92
N GLU A 70 13.79 18.62 0.43
CA GLU A 70 14.56 18.47 -0.80
C GLU A 70 15.55 17.29 -0.70
N ALA A 71 16.28 17.18 0.42
CA ALA A 71 17.17 16.05 0.65
C ALA A 71 16.40 14.70 0.70
N ALA A 72 15.19 14.67 1.25
CA ALA A 72 14.34 13.49 1.24
C ALA A 72 13.88 13.12 -0.19
N HIS A 73 13.56 14.12 -1.03
CA HIS A 73 13.29 13.91 -2.45
C HIS A 73 14.52 13.33 -3.16
N VAL A 74 15.72 13.87 -2.94
CA VAL A 74 16.95 13.32 -3.54
C VAL A 74 17.15 11.85 -3.14
N ARG A 75 16.95 11.50 -1.87
CA ARG A 75 17.08 10.11 -1.38
C ARG A 75 16.10 9.16 -2.06
N ILE A 76 14.81 9.49 -2.14
CA ILE A 76 13.84 8.60 -2.79
C ILE A 76 14.12 8.49 -4.29
N GLN A 77 14.54 9.57 -4.95
CA GLN A 77 14.90 9.55 -6.36
C GLN A 77 16.13 8.68 -6.64
N GLU A 78 17.13 8.66 -5.74
CA GLU A 78 18.28 7.75 -5.83
C GLU A 78 17.85 6.28 -5.70
N ILE A 79 16.96 5.98 -4.75
CA ILE A 79 16.39 4.64 -4.60
C ILE A 79 15.62 4.23 -5.87
N CYS A 80 14.77 5.12 -6.41
CA CYS A 80 14.04 4.88 -7.65
C CYS A 80 14.98 4.62 -8.82
N ARG A 81 16.07 5.38 -8.95
CA ARG A 81 17.08 5.18 -10.00
C ARG A 81 17.75 3.81 -9.87
N LYS A 82 18.13 3.40 -8.65
CA LYS A 82 18.71 2.07 -8.41
C LYS A 82 17.73 0.94 -8.70
N CYS A 83 16.46 1.13 -8.36
CA CYS A 83 15.36 0.23 -8.72
C CYS A 83 15.19 0.11 -10.24
N GLN A 84 15.26 1.22 -10.97
CA GLN A 84 15.19 1.24 -12.43
C GLN A 84 16.39 0.54 -13.07
N GLU A 85 17.63 0.88 -12.65
CA GLU A 85 18.87 0.24 -13.11
C GLU A 85 18.87 -1.27 -12.87
N SER A 86 18.33 -1.70 -11.73
CA SER A 86 18.27 -3.11 -11.33
C SER A 86 17.03 -3.83 -11.85
N ASN A 87 16.14 -3.12 -12.55
CA ASN A 87 14.89 -3.66 -13.07
C ASN A 87 13.99 -4.26 -11.96
N VAL A 88 13.95 -3.64 -10.77
CA VAL A 88 13.20 -4.08 -9.58
C VAL A 88 12.22 -2.99 -9.14
N PRO A 89 10.91 -3.28 -8.96
CA PRO A 89 9.96 -2.29 -8.48
C PRO A 89 10.24 -1.83 -7.04
N LEU A 90 9.86 -0.58 -6.77
CA LEU A 90 9.86 0.05 -5.45
C LEU A 90 8.42 0.19 -4.95
N LEU A 91 8.11 -0.44 -3.82
CA LEU A 91 6.84 -0.28 -3.12
C LEU A 91 7.03 0.72 -1.98
N VAL A 92 6.32 1.83 -2.05
CA VAL A 92 6.24 2.80 -0.95
C VAL A 92 5.20 2.31 0.05
N ASP A 93 5.62 1.99 1.27
CA ASP A 93 4.72 1.54 2.33
C ASP A 93 3.85 2.70 2.84
N ALA A 94 2.58 2.40 3.12
CA ALA A 94 1.65 3.32 3.78
C ALA A 94 1.77 3.25 5.31
N GLU A 95 1.47 4.36 5.97
CA GLU A 95 1.48 4.54 7.41
C GLU A 95 0.13 5.06 7.92
N ASP A 96 0.11 5.73 9.08
CA ASP A 96 -1.09 6.34 9.64
C ASP A 96 -1.49 7.63 8.91
N THR A 97 -2.77 8.00 9.01
CA THR A 97 -3.39 9.11 8.28
C THR A 97 -2.76 10.46 8.58
N ILE A 98 -2.04 10.61 9.70
CA ILE A 98 -1.28 11.82 10.02
C ILE A 98 -0.17 12.06 9.00
N LEU A 99 0.52 10.98 8.57
CA LEU A 99 1.70 11.03 7.70
C LEU A 99 1.37 10.71 6.24
N GLN A 100 0.30 9.95 6.00
CA GLN A 100 -0.01 9.38 4.70
C GLN A 100 -0.05 10.40 3.55
N PRO A 101 -0.58 11.63 3.70
CA PRO A 101 -0.60 12.58 2.59
C PRO A 101 0.79 12.96 2.07
N ALA A 102 1.77 13.15 2.96
CA ALA A 102 3.16 13.41 2.56
C ALA A 102 3.77 12.18 1.87
N ILE A 103 3.45 10.99 2.34
CA ILE A 103 3.92 9.72 1.75
C ILE A 103 3.37 9.54 0.33
N ASP A 104 2.05 9.71 0.16
CA ASP A 104 1.37 9.63 -1.14
C ASP A 104 1.94 10.67 -2.11
N TYR A 105 2.13 11.92 -1.64
CA TYR A 105 2.75 12.99 -2.41
C TYR A 105 4.16 12.62 -2.91
N MET A 106 5.02 12.10 -2.02
CA MET A 106 6.38 11.68 -2.39
C MET A 106 6.38 10.49 -3.34
N ALA A 107 5.46 9.54 -3.18
CA ALA A 107 5.31 8.39 -4.06
C ALA A 107 4.86 8.82 -5.46
N TYR A 108 3.82 9.66 -5.57
CA TYR A 108 3.30 10.11 -6.86
C TYR A 108 4.25 11.06 -7.60
N SER A 109 4.89 11.99 -6.90
CA SER A 109 5.93 12.84 -7.51
C SER A 109 7.10 12.01 -8.04
N SER A 110 7.50 10.96 -7.32
CA SER A 110 8.53 10.02 -7.80
C SER A 110 8.02 9.19 -8.98
N ALA A 111 6.77 8.73 -8.96
CA ALA A 111 6.17 7.99 -10.07
C ALA A 111 6.14 8.82 -11.37
N ILE A 112 5.77 10.10 -11.30
CA ILE A 112 5.78 11.01 -12.45
C ILE A 112 7.18 11.10 -13.10
N ILE A 113 8.25 11.04 -12.30
CA ILE A 113 9.63 11.12 -12.80
C ILE A 113 10.11 9.76 -13.35
N PHE A 114 9.83 8.66 -12.65
CA PHE A 114 10.48 7.36 -12.92
C PHE A 114 9.62 6.33 -13.64
N ASN A 115 8.29 6.43 -13.58
CA ASN A 115 7.40 5.51 -14.29
C ASN A 115 7.25 5.98 -15.73
N THR A 116 8.25 5.67 -16.55
CA THR A 116 8.28 6.04 -17.98
C THR A 116 7.90 4.89 -18.91
N ASP A 117 8.02 3.65 -18.44
CA ASP A 117 7.68 2.44 -19.17
C ASP A 117 6.21 2.02 -18.91
N LYS A 118 5.40 1.96 -19.98
CA LYS A 118 3.99 1.56 -19.94
C LYS A 118 3.79 0.07 -19.67
N ASP A 119 4.79 -0.77 -19.84
CA ASP A 119 4.64 -2.18 -19.52
C ASP A 119 5.04 -2.49 -18.08
N ARG A 120 5.81 -1.60 -17.45
CA ARG A 120 6.43 -1.91 -16.17
C ARG A 120 6.68 -0.66 -15.30
N PRO A 121 5.69 -0.22 -14.51
CA PRO A 121 5.92 0.85 -13.55
C PRO A 121 7.02 0.44 -12.55
N ILE A 122 7.85 1.40 -12.14
CA ILE A 122 8.91 1.19 -11.15
C ILE A 122 8.37 1.51 -9.76
N VAL A 123 7.65 2.62 -9.60
CA VAL A 123 7.13 3.11 -8.33
C VAL A 123 5.70 2.63 -8.12
N TYR A 124 5.47 2.00 -6.97
CA TYR A 124 4.18 1.53 -6.51
C TYR A 124 3.79 2.27 -5.24
N ASN A 125 2.62 2.91 -5.23
CA ASN A 125 2.07 3.50 -4.01
C ASN A 125 1.11 2.53 -3.30
N THR A 126 0.97 2.64 -1.97
CA THR A 126 0.12 1.73 -1.19
C THR A 126 -1.24 2.35 -0.86
N ILE A 127 -2.33 1.66 -1.23
CA ILE A 127 -3.70 2.01 -0.86
C ILE A 127 -4.19 1.12 0.29
N GLN A 128 -4.72 1.74 1.35
CA GLN A 128 -5.20 1.05 2.54
C GLN A 128 -6.74 1.01 2.58
N ALA A 129 -7.34 -0.11 2.17
CA ALA A 129 -8.79 -0.30 2.02
C ALA A 129 -9.61 -0.31 3.33
N TYR A 130 -8.97 -0.18 4.49
CA TYR A 130 -9.67 0.03 5.77
C TYR A 130 -10.14 1.48 5.94
N LEU A 131 -9.57 2.44 5.20
CA LEU A 131 -9.99 3.84 5.21
C LEU A 131 -11.20 4.02 4.29
N ARG A 132 -12.18 4.79 4.74
CA ARG A 132 -13.43 5.02 4.00
C ARG A 132 -13.22 5.75 2.68
N ASP A 133 -12.17 6.55 2.59
CA ASP A 133 -11.81 7.35 1.41
C ASP A 133 -10.91 6.59 0.42
N ALA A 134 -10.48 5.36 0.74
CA ALA A 134 -9.47 4.63 -0.02
C ALA A 134 -9.89 4.37 -1.48
N GLY A 135 -11.15 3.99 -1.69
CA GLY A 135 -11.69 3.79 -3.03
C GLY A 135 -11.70 5.08 -3.84
N GLU A 136 -12.18 6.18 -3.27
CA GLU A 136 -12.26 7.47 -3.96
C GLU A 136 -10.88 8.03 -4.31
N ARG A 137 -9.94 8.03 -3.35
CA ARG A 137 -8.53 8.42 -3.59
C ARG A 137 -7.86 7.57 -4.67
N LEU A 138 -8.10 6.27 -4.67
CA LEU A 138 -7.57 5.38 -5.71
C LEU A 138 -8.11 5.75 -7.10
N HIS A 139 -9.42 6.00 -7.22
CA HIS A 139 -10.01 6.40 -8.51
C HIS A 139 -9.44 7.72 -9.00
N LEU A 140 -9.32 8.73 -8.14
CA LEU A 140 -8.73 10.03 -8.48
C LEU A 140 -7.27 9.90 -8.93
N ALA A 141 -6.46 9.09 -8.22
CA ALA A 141 -5.07 8.87 -8.59
C ALA A 141 -4.94 8.14 -9.94
N VAL A 142 -5.77 7.14 -10.20
CA VAL A 142 -5.79 6.45 -11.51
C VAL A 142 -6.25 7.39 -12.63
N GLN A 143 -7.29 8.18 -12.41
CA GLN A 143 -7.77 9.15 -13.40
C GLN A 143 -6.71 10.19 -13.75
N GLU A 144 -6.01 10.74 -12.75
CA GLU A 144 -4.94 11.70 -13.01
C GLU A 144 -3.75 11.05 -13.72
N ALA A 145 -3.38 9.82 -13.33
CA ALA A 145 -2.33 9.05 -14.00
C ALA A 145 -2.66 8.79 -15.48
N GLU A 146 -3.91 8.43 -15.81
CA GLU A 146 -4.37 8.23 -17.19
C GLU A 146 -4.35 9.56 -17.97
N LYS A 147 -4.85 10.63 -17.37
CA LYS A 147 -4.88 11.98 -17.99
C LYS A 147 -3.47 12.50 -18.31
N GLU A 148 -2.52 12.26 -17.42
CA GLU A 148 -1.11 12.67 -17.57
C GLU A 148 -0.28 11.65 -18.39
N GLY A 149 -0.86 10.50 -18.73
CA GLY A 149 -0.18 9.44 -19.46
C GLY A 149 0.96 8.77 -18.69
N VAL A 150 0.90 8.77 -17.36
CA VAL A 150 1.93 8.25 -16.44
C VAL A 150 1.55 6.83 -15.99
N PRO A 151 2.33 5.79 -16.34
CA PRO A 151 2.21 4.46 -15.77
C PRO A 151 2.27 4.47 -14.24
N MET A 152 1.51 3.62 -13.57
CA MET A 152 1.47 3.62 -12.10
C MET A 152 1.34 2.22 -11.50
N GLY A 153 2.12 1.97 -10.47
CA GLY A 153 1.99 0.80 -9.63
C GLY A 153 1.10 1.06 -8.41
N PHE A 154 0.24 0.13 -8.04
CA PHE A 154 -0.54 0.19 -6.80
C PHE A 154 -0.37 -1.10 -5.98
N LYS A 155 -0.02 -0.95 -4.70
CA LYS A 155 -0.10 -2.03 -3.71
C LYS A 155 -1.39 -1.86 -2.93
N LEU A 156 -2.28 -2.83 -3.01
CA LEU A 156 -3.53 -2.81 -2.27
C LEU A 156 -3.40 -3.63 -0.99
N VAL A 157 -3.63 -3.01 0.16
CA VAL A 157 -3.68 -3.66 1.48
C VAL A 157 -5.02 -3.38 2.15
N ARG A 158 -5.38 -4.13 3.20
CA ARG A 158 -6.46 -3.69 4.10
C ARG A 158 -5.99 -2.51 4.95
N GLY A 159 -4.98 -2.70 5.77
CA GLY A 159 -4.45 -1.67 6.67
C GLY A 159 -3.82 -2.29 7.91
N ALA A 160 -3.05 -1.50 8.66
CA ALA A 160 -2.34 -1.97 9.85
C ALA A 160 -2.42 -1.02 11.06
N TYR A 161 -3.17 0.07 10.94
CA TYR A 161 -3.18 1.19 11.91
C TYR A 161 -4.58 1.45 12.52
N MET A 162 -5.55 0.55 12.33
CA MET A 162 -6.94 0.66 12.80
C MET A 162 -7.08 1.24 14.21
N SER A 163 -6.33 0.71 15.17
CA SER A 163 -6.45 1.11 16.57
C SER A 163 -5.89 2.49 16.85
N SER A 164 -4.80 2.90 16.19
CA SER A 164 -4.27 4.26 16.34
C SER A 164 -5.18 5.29 15.66
N GLU A 165 -5.72 4.96 14.48
CA GLU A 165 -6.68 5.81 13.78
C GLU A 165 -7.94 6.08 14.63
N ALA A 166 -8.54 5.02 15.17
CA ALA A 166 -9.75 5.15 15.98
C ALA A 166 -9.50 5.98 17.25
N ARG A 167 -8.39 5.73 17.96
CA ARG A 167 -8.03 6.52 19.16
C ARG A 167 -7.77 7.98 18.83
N LEU A 168 -7.10 8.26 17.73
CA LEU A 168 -6.81 9.63 17.32
C LEU A 168 -8.08 10.39 17.00
N ALA A 169 -8.97 9.81 16.18
CA ALA A 169 -10.23 10.43 15.82
C ALA A 169 -11.09 10.72 17.06
N ASP A 170 -11.20 9.75 17.99
CA ASP A 170 -11.91 9.91 19.26
C ASP A 170 -11.33 11.04 20.12
N SER A 171 -10.00 11.09 20.27
CA SER A 171 -9.30 12.15 21.03
C SER A 171 -9.52 13.56 20.46
N LEU A 172 -9.85 13.65 19.18
CA LEU A 172 -10.14 14.91 18.49
C LEU A 172 -11.66 15.17 18.37
N GLY A 173 -12.52 14.28 18.87
CA GLY A 173 -13.97 14.42 18.81
C GLY A 173 -14.57 14.17 17.41
N HIS A 174 -13.88 13.42 16.55
CA HIS A 174 -14.31 13.12 15.18
C HIS A 174 -14.67 11.65 14.98
N LYS A 175 -15.53 11.38 13.99
CA LYS A 175 -15.84 10.01 13.57
C LYS A 175 -14.58 9.36 12.99
N SER A 176 -14.33 8.11 13.38
CA SER A 176 -13.19 7.33 12.89
C SER A 176 -13.14 7.28 11.36
N PRO A 177 -11.95 7.43 10.73
CA PRO A 177 -11.79 7.40 9.28
C PRO A 177 -11.87 5.98 8.71
N ILE A 178 -11.85 4.95 9.58
CA ILE A 178 -11.89 3.54 9.18
C ILE A 178 -13.32 3.05 9.02
N HIS A 179 -13.54 2.02 8.20
CA HIS A 179 -14.85 1.38 8.07
C HIS A 179 -15.39 0.84 9.41
N ASP A 180 -16.71 0.94 9.62
CA ASP A 180 -17.36 0.51 10.86
C ASP A 180 -17.25 -1.01 11.12
N THR A 181 -17.09 -1.81 10.07
CA THR A 181 -16.97 -3.27 10.15
C THR A 181 -15.85 -3.82 9.27
N ILE A 182 -15.37 -5.01 9.63
CA ILE A 182 -14.40 -5.74 8.81
C ILE A 182 -14.97 -6.16 7.46
N GLN A 183 -16.28 -6.43 7.38
CA GLN A 183 -16.99 -6.74 6.13
C GLN A 183 -16.96 -5.55 5.17
N ASN A 184 -17.15 -4.32 5.67
CA ASN A 184 -17.04 -3.11 4.87
C ASN A 184 -15.60 -2.91 4.34
N THR A 185 -14.58 -3.20 5.16
CA THR A 185 -13.17 -3.22 4.71
C THR A 185 -12.93 -4.30 3.64
N HIS A 186 -13.55 -5.47 3.77
CA HIS A 186 -13.44 -6.55 2.78
C HIS A 186 -14.09 -6.16 1.46
N ALA A 187 -15.27 -5.53 1.50
CA ALA A 187 -15.95 -5.01 0.33
C ALA A 187 -15.08 -3.95 -0.38
N CYS A 188 -14.62 -2.92 0.35
CA CYS A 188 -13.75 -1.88 -0.21
C CYS A 188 -12.48 -2.48 -0.85
N TYR A 189 -11.81 -3.43 -0.19
CA TYR A 189 -10.64 -4.11 -0.75
C TYR A 189 -10.99 -4.85 -2.06
N ASN A 190 -12.08 -5.62 -2.07
CA ASN A 190 -12.45 -6.40 -3.25
C ASN A 190 -12.90 -5.52 -4.42
N ASP A 191 -13.56 -4.39 -4.15
CA ASP A 191 -13.96 -3.41 -5.17
C ASP A 191 -12.72 -2.73 -5.77
N CYS A 192 -11.80 -2.25 -4.93
CA CYS A 192 -10.52 -1.66 -5.37
C CYS A 192 -9.67 -2.67 -6.14
N MET A 193 -9.63 -3.93 -5.71
CA MET A 193 -8.94 -5.01 -6.40
C MET A 193 -9.52 -5.23 -7.79
N THR A 194 -10.84 -5.32 -7.89
CA THR A 194 -11.54 -5.53 -9.18
C THR A 194 -11.23 -4.39 -10.14
N PHE A 195 -11.35 -3.14 -9.68
CA PHE A 195 -11.01 -1.95 -10.45
C PHE A 195 -9.54 -1.94 -10.93
N LEU A 196 -8.58 -2.19 -10.04
CA LEU A 196 -7.16 -2.21 -10.39
C LEU A 196 -6.81 -3.33 -11.37
N MET A 197 -7.43 -4.50 -11.24
CA MET A 197 -7.20 -5.61 -12.17
C MET A 197 -7.73 -5.31 -13.57
N GLU A 198 -8.89 -4.65 -13.69
CA GLU A 198 -9.42 -4.18 -14.98
C GLU A 198 -8.51 -3.12 -15.62
N LYS A 199 -7.99 -2.19 -14.81
CA LYS A 199 -7.01 -1.20 -15.28
C LYS A 199 -5.70 -1.85 -15.73
N ALA A 200 -5.22 -2.86 -15.01
CA ALA A 200 -4.01 -3.59 -15.36
C ALA A 200 -4.18 -4.48 -16.61
N SER A 201 -5.39 -5.00 -16.87
CA SER A 201 -5.66 -5.85 -18.05
C SER A 201 -5.73 -5.07 -19.36
N ASN A 202 -6.13 -3.80 -19.32
CA ASN A 202 -6.44 -3.02 -20.52
C ASN A 202 -5.21 -2.38 -21.20
N GLY A 203 -3.99 -2.72 -20.77
CA GLY A 203 -2.76 -2.14 -21.33
C GLY A 203 -2.49 -0.70 -20.86
N SER A 204 -3.23 -0.21 -19.86
CA SER A 204 -3.21 1.20 -19.41
C SER A 204 -1.99 1.61 -18.56
N GLY A 205 -0.89 0.86 -18.57
CA GLY A 205 0.29 1.22 -17.78
C GLY A 205 0.18 0.96 -16.28
N PHE A 206 -0.82 0.20 -15.83
CA PHE A 206 -1.01 -0.09 -14.41
C PHE A 206 -0.45 -1.45 -14.01
N GLY A 207 0.28 -1.46 -12.90
CA GLY A 207 0.70 -2.66 -12.19
C GLY A 207 0.03 -2.73 -10.83
N VAL A 208 -0.31 -3.92 -10.36
CA VAL A 208 -0.95 -4.13 -9.06
C VAL A 208 -0.30 -5.24 -8.24
N VAL A 209 -0.08 -4.95 -6.97
CA VAL A 209 0.30 -5.91 -5.93
C VAL A 209 -0.87 -6.08 -4.98
N LEU A 210 -1.49 -7.26 -4.98
CA LEU A 210 -2.62 -7.63 -4.13
C LEU A 210 -2.10 -8.26 -2.83
N ALA A 211 -2.00 -7.46 -1.77
CA ALA A 211 -1.48 -7.90 -0.48
C ALA A 211 -2.61 -8.40 0.44
N THR A 212 -2.79 -9.73 0.51
CA THR A 212 -3.86 -10.35 1.30
C THR A 212 -3.51 -11.74 1.81
N HIS A 213 -3.90 -11.99 3.06
CA HIS A 213 -3.94 -13.31 3.71
C HIS A 213 -5.32 -13.97 3.62
N ASN A 214 -6.35 -13.23 3.21
CA ASN A 214 -7.72 -13.71 3.10
C ASN A 214 -7.87 -14.56 1.83
N ALA A 215 -8.21 -15.84 2.01
CA ALA A 215 -8.36 -16.81 0.93
C ALA A 215 -9.54 -16.50 0.00
N ASP A 216 -10.62 -15.91 0.51
CA ASP A 216 -11.79 -15.53 -0.30
C ASP A 216 -11.42 -14.40 -1.27
N SER A 217 -10.73 -13.36 -0.79
CA SER A 217 -10.20 -12.29 -1.65
C SER A 217 -9.20 -12.84 -2.67
N GLY A 218 -8.33 -13.77 -2.26
CA GLY A 218 -7.39 -14.43 -3.18
C GLY A 218 -8.09 -15.28 -4.26
N GLY A 219 -9.14 -16.00 -3.88
CA GLY A 219 -9.98 -16.78 -4.79
C GLY A 219 -10.75 -15.89 -5.77
N LEU A 220 -11.33 -14.79 -5.28
CA LEU A 220 -12.02 -13.79 -6.10
C LEU A 220 -11.07 -13.16 -7.12
N ALA A 221 -9.87 -12.76 -6.70
CA ALA A 221 -8.83 -12.25 -7.60
C ALA A 221 -8.45 -13.28 -8.67
N SER A 222 -8.22 -14.53 -8.28
CA SER A 222 -7.88 -15.62 -9.22
C SER A 222 -8.98 -15.84 -10.28
N LYS A 223 -10.25 -15.80 -9.86
CA LYS A 223 -11.41 -15.88 -10.76
C LYS A 223 -11.44 -14.68 -11.71
N LYS A 224 -11.34 -13.46 -11.18
CA LYS A 224 -11.36 -12.23 -11.97
C LYS A 224 -10.23 -12.17 -12.99
N ALA A 225 -9.04 -12.63 -12.64
CA ALA A 225 -7.92 -12.71 -13.57
C ALA A 225 -8.20 -13.63 -14.76
N SER A 226 -8.95 -14.72 -14.52
CA SER A 226 -9.36 -15.64 -15.60
C SER A 226 -10.44 -15.02 -16.47
N GLU A 227 -11.40 -14.31 -15.90
CA GLU A 227 -12.44 -13.55 -16.63
C GLU A 227 -11.85 -12.47 -17.54
N LEU A 228 -10.80 -11.79 -17.08
CA LEU A 228 -10.10 -10.73 -17.81
C LEU A 228 -9.01 -11.25 -18.76
N ASN A 229 -8.81 -12.57 -18.88
CA ASN A 229 -7.74 -13.19 -19.67
C ASN A 229 -6.34 -12.60 -19.37
N ILE A 230 -6.07 -12.28 -18.10
CA ILE A 230 -4.79 -11.71 -17.69
C ILE A 230 -3.66 -12.71 -17.92
N ASP A 231 -2.62 -12.28 -18.64
CA ASP A 231 -1.37 -13.02 -18.69
C ASP A 231 -0.67 -12.98 -17.33
N LYS A 232 -0.78 -14.07 -16.59
CA LYS A 232 -0.21 -14.25 -15.25
C LYS A 232 1.32 -14.16 -15.23
N LYS A 233 1.98 -14.24 -16.40
CA LYS A 233 3.44 -14.18 -16.54
C LYS A 233 3.98 -12.78 -16.79
N ASN A 234 3.14 -11.83 -17.23
CA ASN A 234 3.59 -10.48 -17.58
C ASN A 234 3.99 -9.61 -16.37
N GLY A 235 3.72 -10.07 -15.14
CA GLY A 235 4.11 -9.38 -13.91
C GLY A 235 3.26 -8.16 -13.55
N LYS A 236 2.21 -7.83 -14.31
CA LYS A 236 1.31 -6.70 -14.01
C LYS A 236 0.43 -6.96 -12.80
N ILE A 237 0.17 -8.23 -12.47
CA ILE A 237 -0.55 -8.64 -11.26
C ILE A 237 0.32 -9.59 -10.45
N GLU A 238 0.55 -9.20 -9.20
CA GLU A 238 1.29 -9.98 -8.22
C GLU A 238 0.49 -10.10 -6.92
N PHE A 239 0.58 -11.24 -6.25
CA PHE A 239 0.07 -11.40 -4.90
C PHE A 239 1.19 -11.26 -3.89
N ALA A 240 0.88 -10.68 -2.73
CA ALA A 240 1.83 -10.57 -1.65
C ALA A 240 1.22 -11.05 -0.32
N GLN A 241 2.04 -11.75 0.46
CA GLN A 241 1.75 -12.13 1.84
C GLN A 241 2.94 -11.80 2.73
N LEU A 242 2.73 -11.69 4.03
CA LEU A 242 3.81 -11.59 4.98
C LEU A 242 4.52 -12.95 5.10
N TYR A 243 5.84 -12.92 5.24
CA TYR A 243 6.61 -14.14 5.46
C TYR A 243 6.15 -14.83 6.76
N GLY A 244 5.92 -16.14 6.69
CA GLY A 244 5.38 -16.94 7.79
C GLY A 244 3.86 -16.91 7.96
N MET A 245 3.12 -16.33 7.00
CA MET A 245 1.65 -16.25 7.04
C MET A 245 1.01 -16.72 5.73
N SER A 246 -0.10 -17.45 5.82
CA SER A 246 -0.95 -17.86 4.69
C SER A 246 -0.21 -18.62 3.59
N ASP A 247 0.59 -19.61 3.98
CA ASP A 247 1.40 -20.39 3.02
C ASP A 247 0.52 -21.26 2.11
N ALA A 248 -0.59 -21.81 2.60
CA ALA A 248 -1.52 -22.56 1.77
C ALA A 248 -2.09 -21.71 0.63
N LEU A 249 -2.48 -20.46 0.93
CA LEU A 249 -2.91 -19.50 -0.09
C LEU A 249 -1.78 -19.18 -1.08
N SER A 250 -0.57 -18.97 -0.56
CA SER A 250 0.59 -18.62 -1.37
C SER A 250 0.93 -19.73 -2.37
N PHE A 251 0.97 -20.99 -1.92
CA PHE A 251 1.18 -22.15 -2.77
C PHE A 251 0.03 -22.37 -3.76
N GLY A 252 -1.22 -22.16 -3.32
CA GLY A 252 -2.40 -22.24 -4.18
C GLY A 252 -2.36 -21.24 -5.34
N LEU A 253 -2.07 -19.98 -5.05
CA LEU A 253 -1.92 -18.93 -6.05
C LEU A 253 -0.73 -19.19 -7.00
N LYS A 254 0.40 -19.65 -6.46
CA LYS A 254 1.55 -20.00 -7.29
C LYS A 254 1.26 -21.16 -8.23
N ARG A 255 0.55 -22.19 -7.75
CA ARG A 255 0.08 -23.32 -8.58
C ARG A 255 -0.92 -22.88 -9.66
N ALA A 256 -1.73 -21.86 -9.38
CA ALA A 256 -2.63 -21.23 -10.35
C ALA A 256 -1.92 -20.36 -11.40
N GLY A 257 -0.58 -20.24 -11.31
CA GLY A 257 0.28 -19.57 -12.29
C GLY A 257 0.66 -18.13 -11.96
N PHE A 258 0.21 -17.59 -10.82
CA PHE A 258 0.50 -16.21 -10.45
C PHE A 258 1.92 -16.02 -9.88
N ASN A 259 2.40 -14.78 -9.95
CA ASN A 259 3.52 -14.33 -9.13
C ASN A 259 3.04 -14.09 -7.70
N VAL A 260 3.83 -14.60 -6.75
CA VAL A 260 3.53 -14.52 -5.32
C VAL A 260 4.81 -14.16 -4.59
N SER A 261 4.78 -13.06 -3.85
CA SER A 261 5.90 -12.55 -3.06
C SER A 261 5.63 -12.66 -1.56
N LYS A 262 6.71 -12.88 -0.81
CA LYS A 262 6.69 -12.84 0.66
C LYS A 262 7.39 -11.58 1.14
N TYR A 263 6.63 -10.70 1.80
CA TYR A 263 7.17 -9.53 2.46
C TYR A 263 7.98 -9.97 3.68
N MET A 264 9.26 -9.67 3.66
CA MET A 264 10.21 -10.05 4.70
C MET A 264 10.91 -8.81 5.23
N PRO A 265 10.61 -8.36 6.47
CA PRO A 265 11.42 -7.37 7.13
C PRO A 265 12.79 -7.97 7.45
N TYR A 266 13.85 -7.17 7.34
CA TYR A 266 15.19 -7.56 7.77
C TYR A 266 15.83 -6.37 8.49
N GLY A 267 16.62 -6.64 9.53
CA GLY A 267 17.29 -5.61 10.32
C GLY A 267 17.46 -6.02 11.79
N PRO A 268 18.10 -5.16 12.60
CA PRO A 268 18.24 -5.39 14.04
C PRO A 268 16.89 -5.52 14.74
N VAL A 269 16.83 -6.35 15.78
CA VAL A 269 15.57 -6.68 16.49
C VAL A 269 14.91 -5.43 17.05
N GLU A 270 15.71 -4.51 17.58
CA GLU A 270 15.26 -3.25 18.20
C GLU A 270 14.46 -2.40 17.20
N THR A 271 14.90 -2.37 15.94
CA THR A 271 14.22 -1.66 14.85
C THR A 271 12.98 -2.39 14.35
N ALA A 272 12.89 -3.71 14.58
CA ALA A 272 11.77 -4.55 14.18
C ALA A 272 10.62 -4.58 15.20
N ILE A 273 10.82 -4.14 16.45
CA ILE A 273 9.80 -4.20 17.52
C ILE A 273 8.45 -3.60 17.09
N PRO A 274 8.37 -2.37 16.52
CA PRO A 274 7.08 -1.80 16.12
C PRO A 274 6.38 -2.65 15.04
N TYR A 275 7.15 -3.26 14.13
CA TYR A 275 6.61 -4.19 13.14
C TYR A 275 6.05 -5.45 13.81
N LEU A 276 6.82 -6.07 14.72
CA LEU A 276 6.43 -7.29 15.42
C LEU A 276 5.15 -7.08 16.25
N LEU A 277 5.00 -5.93 16.92
CA LEU A 277 3.79 -5.59 17.66
C LEU A 277 2.56 -5.55 16.73
N ARG A 278 2.66 -4.88 15.57
CA ARG A 278 1.56 -4.85 14.58
C ARG A 278 1.20 -6.25 14.09
N ARG A 279 2.19 -7.12 13.87
CA ARG A 279 1.95 -8.53 13.50
C ARG A 279 1.28 -9.32 14.60
N ALA A 280 1.66 -9.10 15.86
CA ALA A 280 1.02 -9.75 17.01
C ALA A 280 -0.47 -9.35 17.10
N TYR A 281 -0.81 -8.07 16.90
CA TYR A 281 -2.21 -7.61 16.85
C TYR A 281 -2.99 -8.18 15.67
N GLU A 282 -2.41 -8.19 14.47
CA GLU A 282 -3.03 -8.79 13.28
C GLU A 282 -3.33 -10.29 13.52
N ASN A 283 -2.37 -11.03 14.09
CA ASN A 283 -2.53 -12.45 14.39
C ASN A 283 -3.58 -12.74 15.48
N ARG A 284 -3.83 -11.81 16.41
CA ARG A 284 -4.96 -11.94 17.35
C ARG A 284 -6.31 -11.87 16.63
N GLY A 285 -6.46 -10.96 15.67
CA GLY A 285 -7.67 -10.87 14.84
C GLY A 285 -7.79 -12.00 13.81
N MET A 286 -6.66 -12.54 13.34
CA MET A 286 -6.56 -13.60 12.34
C MET A 286 -6.57 -15.03 12.92
N MET A 287 -7.04 -15.25 14.14
CA MET A 287 -7.18 -16.61 14.70
C MET A 287 -7.99 -17.56 13.79
N ALA A 288 -8.81 -17.04 12.85
CA ALA A 288 -9.48 -17.82 11.81
C ALA A 288 -8.57 -18.26 10.65
N THR A 289 -7.66 -17.41 10.15
CA THR A 289 -6.84 -17.72 8.95
C THR A 289 -5.69 -18.69 9.27
N GLY A 290 -5.06 -18.55 10.45
CA GLY A 290 -4.02 -19.48 10.90
C GLY A 290 -4.56 -20.84 11.37
N ALA A 291 -5.86 -20.98 11.60
CA ALA A 291 -6.47 -22.28 11.93
C ALA A 291 -6.43 -23.24 10.73
N ASN A 292 -6.76 -22.76 9.54
CA ASN A 292 -6.74 -23.56 8.31
C ASN A 292 -5.32 -24.03 7.96
N ASP A 293 -4.32 -23.15 8.00
CA ASP A 293 -2.93 -23.54 7.73
C ASP A 293 -2.44 -24.60 8.73
N ARG A 294 -2.78 -24.46 10.03
CA ARG A 294 -2.46 -25.47 11.05
C ARG A 294 -3.16 -26.80 10.81
N GLN A 295 -4.41 -26.78 10.35
CA GLN A 295 -5.14 -28.00 10.00
C GLN A 295 -4.50 -28.70 8.80
N LEU A 296 -4.19 -27.96 7.73
CA LEU A 296 -3.53 -28.50 6.54
C LEU A 296 -2.14 -29.06 6.86
N MET A 297 -1.35 -28.37 7.70
CA MET A 297 -0.07 -28.87 8.19
C MET A 297 -0.21 -30.17 8.98
N ARG A 298 -1.22 -30.27 9.86
CA ARG A 298 -1.51 -31.53 10.59
C ARG A 298 -1.88 -32.66 9.65
N MET A 299 -2.71 -32.39 8.64
CA MET A 299 -3.09 -33.38 7.62
C MET A 299 -1.87 -33.87 6.83
N GLU A 300 -1.00 -32.96 6.40
CA GLU A 300 0.22 -33.30 5.66
C GLU A 300 1.23 -34.07 6.53
N LEU A 301 1.41 -33.67 7.80
CA LEU A 301 2.24 -34.43 8.75
C LEU A 301 1.71 -35.85 8.94
N LYS A 302 0.39 -36.00 9.14
CA LYS A 302 -0.24 -37.32 9.25
C LYS A 302 -0.04 -38.16 7.99
N ARG A 303 -0.20 -37.56 6.80
CA ARG A 303 0.03 -38.23 5.51
C ARG A 303 1.47 -38.73 5.38
N ARG A 304 2.47 -37.91 5.73
CA ARG A 304 3.89 -38.28 5.69
C ARG A 304 4.25 -39.37 6.68
N LEU A 305 3.68 -39.32 7.89
CA LEU A 305 3.88 -40.36 8.91
C LEU A 305 3.31 -41.70 8.44
N ILE A 306 2.09 -41.73 7.87
CA ILE A 306 1.50 -42.95 7.33
C ILE A 306 2.33 -43.50 6.16
N ALA A 307 2.76 -42.63 5.24
CA ALA A 307 3.55 -43.02 4.08
C ALA A 307 4.99 -43.45 4.42
N GLY A 308 5.51 -43.10 5.61
CA GLY A 308 6.83 -43.55 6.09
C GLY A 308 6.78 -44.80 6.97
N ILE A 309 5.58 -45.25 7.37
CA ILE A 309 5.35 -46.48 8.14
C ILE A 309 4.91 -47.63 7.21
N ALA A 310 4.42 -47.32 6.01
CA ALA A 310 4.12 -48.26 4.92
C ALA A 310 5.35 -48.48 4.02
#